data_AF-A0AAN0KK60-F1
#
_entry.id   AF-A0AAN0KK60-F1
#
_cell.length_a   1.000
_cell.length_b   1.000
_cell.length_c   1.000
_cell.angle_alpha   90.00
_cell.angle_beta   90.00
_cell.angle_gamma   90.00
#
_symmetry.space_group_name_H-M   'P 1'
#
loop_
_entity.id
_entity.type
_entity.pdbx_description
1 polymer ?
#
loop_
_entity_poly.entity_id
_entity_poly.type
_entity_poly.pdbx_seq_one_letter_code
_entity_poly.pdbx_strand_id
1 'polypeptide(L)'
;MTTDAPQEEHVAEEPDFKPLTAQEAAEWRQRHPPVSVVRVVKWQLVVGVVLTVLVGLVTQRAGWMWSVAYGAAAVVIPAAFFARGLRLHLGAGQENLAMVRFFGLEIAKLVLTVVLLLLAPLVVPGLNWLALVLGLVVVMKTYWLALWLLTRSAKIL
;
A
#
# COMPACT_ATOMS: atom_id res chain seq x y z
N MET A 1 61.25 2.32 31.58
CA MET A 1 60.38 2.80 30.48
C MET A 1 59.32 1.75 30.27
N THR A 2 58.18 1.92 30.90
CA THR A 2 57.03 1.02 30.78
C THR A 2 56.14 1.61 29.71
N THR A 3 55.91 0.85 28.64
CA THR A 3 55.05 1.24 27.52
C THR A 3 53.59 1.15 27.99
N ASP A 4 52.94 2.28 28.22
CA ASP A 4 51.49 2.34 28.45
C ASP A 4 50.78 1.99 27.13
N ALA A 5 50.07 0.86 27.12
CA ALA A 5 49.18 0.50 26.02
C ALA A 5 47.99 1.49 25.98
N PRO A 6 47.48 1.87 24.80
CA PRO A 6 46.31 2.74 24.72
C PRO A 6 45.14 2.05 25.41
N GLN A 7 44.56 2.70 26.41
CA GLN A 7 43.29 2.27 26.99
C GLN A 7 42.24 2.36 25.87
N GLU A 8 41.73 1.21 25.42
CA GLU A 8 40.57 1.17 24.56
C GLU A 8 39.42 1.85 25.32
N GLU A 9 39.10 3.08 24.92
CA GLU A 9 37.85 3.73 25.31
C GLU A 9 36.73 2.84 24.78
N HIS A 10 36.20 1.97 25.64
CA HIS A 10 35.01 1.20 25.40
C HIS A 10 33.85 2.20 25.27
N VAL A 11 33.65 2.71 24.05
CA VAL A 11 32.46 3.47 23.66
C VAL A 11 31.28 2.55 23.98
N ALA A 12 30.62 2.79 25.10
CA ALA A 12 29.34 2.17 25.38
C ALA A 12 28.40 2.65 24.27
N GLU A 13 28.16 1.81 23.28
CA GLU A 13 27.09 2.02 22.30
C GLU A 13 25.79 2.17 23.11
N GLU A 14 25.31 3.41 23.25
CA GLU A 14 23.96 3.64 23.73
C GLU A 14 23.04 2.87 22.78
N PRO A 15 22.18 1.96 23.28
CA PRO A 15 21.33 1.17 22.41
C PRO A 15 20.41 2.11 21.65
N ASP A 16 20.60 2.19 20.32
CA ASP A 16 19.81 2.99 19.35
C ASP A 16 18.30 2.69 19.42
N PHE A 17 17.94 1.59 20.07
CA PHE A 17 16.56 1.16 20.28
C PHE A 17 16.24 1.03 21.78
N LYS A 18 15.49 2.00 22.33
CA LYS A 18 14.88 1.88 23.66
C LYS A 18 13.59 1.05 23.57
N PRO A 19 13.55 -0.20 24.07
CA PRO A 19 12.32 -1.00 24.06
C PRO A 19 11.27 -0.34 24.97
N LEU A 20 10.11 0.01 24.40
CA LEU A 20 8.99 0.56 25.15
C LEU A 20 8.43 -0.48 26.12
N THR A 21 8.13 -0.07 27.35
CA THR A 21 7.35 -0.89 28.27
C THR A 21 5.95 -1.16 27.69
N ALA A 22 5.29 -2.25 28.11
CA ALA A 22 3.97 -2.61 27.59
C ALA A 22 2.93 -1.49 27.75
N GLN A 23 3.04 -0.69 28.82
CA GLN A 23 2.20 0.49 29.08
C GLN A 23 2.51 1.62 28.10
N GLU A 24 3.78 1.98 27.93
CA GLU A 24 4.20 3.00 26.96
C GLU A 24 3.82 2.60 25.51
N ALA A 25 3.88 1.32 25.16
CA ALA A 25 3.45 0.80 23.86
C ALA A 25 1.92 0.85 23.65
N ALA A 26 1.12 0.76 24.71
CA ALA A 26 -0.32 0.93 24.64
C ALA A 26 -0.69 2.41 24.45
N GLU A 27 -0.08 3.31 25.22
CA GLU A 27 -0.26 4.76 25.09
C GLU A 27 0.23 5.29 23.74
N TRP A 28 1.31 4.71 23.21
CA TRP A 28 1.83 5.06 21.89
C TRP A 28 0.85 4.66 20.77
N ARG A 29 0.24 3.47 20.84
CA ARG A 29 -0.78 3.01 19.87
C ARG A 29 -2.04 3.87 19.88
N GLN A 30 -2.43 4.42 21.03
CA GLN A 30 -3.56 5.35 21.12
C GLN A 30 -3.26 6.67 20.40
N ARG A 31 -2.02 7.16 20.51
CA ARG A 31 -1.57 8.40 19.87
C ARG A 31 -1.19 8.23 18.39
N HIS A 32 -0.84 7.01 17.96
CA HIS A 32 -0.42 6.70 16.59
C HIS A 32 -1.25 5.55 16.00
N PRO A 33 -2.51 5.81 15.60
CA PRO A 33 -3.35 4.79 14.98
C PRO A 33 -2.69 4.27 13.69
N PRO A 34 -2.60 2.95 13.49
CA PRO A 34 -2.04 2.39 12.27
C PRO A 34 -2.89 2.78 11.05
N VAL A 35 -2.23 3.06 9.92
CA VAL A 35 -2.92 3.42 8.69
C VAL A 35 -3.79 2.24 8.24
N SER A 36 -5.11 2.46 8.18
CA SER A 36 -6.05 1.42 7.78
C SER A 36 -5.89 1.07 6.30
N VAL A 37 -5.57 -0.20 6.01
CA VAL A 37 -5.50 -0.75 4.64
C VAL A 37 -6.79 -0.49 3.85
N VAL A 38 -7.95 -0.57 4.50
CA VAL A 38 -9.26 -0.32 3.88
C VAL A 38 -9.39 1.11 3.38
N ARG A 39 -8.85 2.06 4.16
CA ARG A 39 -8.86 3.48 3.78
C ARG A 39 -8.02 3.72 2.53
N VAL A 40 -6.88 3.04 2.41
CA VAL A 40 -6.03 3.12 1.21
C VAL A 40 -6.76 2.59 -0.02
N VAL A 41 -7.41 1.42 0.08
CA VAL A 41 -8.20 0.84 -1.04
C VAL A 41 -9.34 1.76 -1.47
N LYS A 42 -10.03 2.40 -0.52
CA LYS A 42 -11.08 3.39 -0.83
C LYS A 42 -10.50 4.59 -1.61
N TRP A 43 -9.34 5.11 -1.20
CA TRP A 43 -8.67 6.18 -1.92
C TRP A 43 -8.21 5.76 -3.32
N GLN A 44 -7.69 4.55 -3.46
CA GLN A 44 -7.35 3.98 -4.77
C GLN A 44 -8.55 3.97 -5.72
N LEU A 45 -9.71 3.53 -5.22
CA LEU A 45 -10.96 3.54 -5.99
C LEU A 45 -11.37 4.97 -6.39
N VAL A 46 -11.36 5.91 -5.45
CA VAL A 46 -11.74 7.31 -5.72
C VAL A 46 -10.81 7.93 -6.76
N VAL A 47 -9.49 7.81 -6.61
CA VAL A 47 -8.53 8.35 -7.57
C VAL A 47 -8.68 7.69 -8.94
N GLY A 48 -8.89 6.37 -8.98
CA GLY A 48 -9.14 5.65 -10.23
C GLY A 48 -10.38 6.14 -10.97
N VAL A 49 -11.48 6.37 -10.25
CA VAL A 49 -12.72 6.91 -10.82
C VAL A 49 -12.51 8.33 -11.35
N VAL A 50 -11.90 9.21 -10.55
CA VAL A 50 -11.62 10.60 -10.95
C VAL A 50 -10.75 10.64 -12.20
N LEU A 51 -9.68 9.84 -12.25
CA LEU A 51 -8.78 9.79 -13.40
C LEU A 51 -9.49 9.25 -14.65
N THR A 52 -10.33 8.22 -14.50
CA THR A 52 -11.11 7.65 -15.60
C THR A 52 -12.04 8.71 -16.23
N VAL A 53 -12.77 9.44 -15.39
CA VAL A 53 -13.67 10.51 -15.83
C VAL A 53 -12.88 11.62 -16.52
N LEU A 54 -11.78 12.08 -15.92
CA LEU A 54 -10.95 13.14 -16.49
C LEU A 54 -10.41 12.77 -17.88
N VAL A 55 -9.87 11.55 -18.03
CA VAL A 55 -9.35 11.08 -19.32
C VAL A 55 -10.47 10.93 -20.35
N GLY A 56 -11.64 10.41 -19.94
CA GLY A 56 -12.82 10.34 -20.81
C GLY A 56 -13.23 11.72 -21.33
N LEU A 57 -13.30 12.72 -20.44
CA LEU A 57 -13.70 14.09 -20.79
C LEU A 57 -12.67 14.81 -21.66
N VAL A 58 -11.38 14.64 -21.42
CA VAL A 58 -10.32 15.32 -22.18
C VAL A 58 -10.10 14.68 -23.55
N THR A 59 -10.06 13.34 -23.61
CA THR A 59 -9.72 12.65 -24.86
C THR A 59 -10.93 12.40 -25.75
N GLN A 60 -12.14 12.37 -25.18
CA GLN A 60 -13.38 11.98 -25.87
C GLN A 60 -13.28 10.61 -26.57
N ARG A 61 -12.36 9.74 -26.10
CA ARG A 61 -12.09 8.42 -26.67
C ARG A 61 -12.45 7.34 -25.67
N ALA A 62 -13.49 6.57 -25.97
CA ALA A 62 -13.95 5.47 -25.13
C ALA A 62 -12.84 4.45 -24.82
N GLY A 63 -12.01 4.11 -25.81
CA GLY A 63 -10.89 3.16 -25.60
C GLY A 63 -9.88 3.64 -24.56
N TRP A 64 -9.57 4.94 -24.51
CA TRP A 64 -8.66 5.52 -23.51
C TRP A 64 -9.28 5.51 -22.12
N MET A 65 -10.55 5.92 -22.02
CA MET A 65 -11.31 5.89 -20.77
C MET A 65 -11.35 4.47 -20.18
N TRP A 66 -11.74 3.46 -20.98
CA TRP A 66 -11.81 2.07 -20.54
C TRP A 66 -10.44 1.48 -20.21
N SER A 67 -9.38 1.88 -20.92
CA SER A 67 -8.01 1.46 -20.61
C SER A 67 -7.57 1.96 -19.24
N VAL A 68 -7.80 3.25 -18.93
CA VAL A 68 -7.51 3.82 -17.61
C VAL A 68 -8.31 3.12 -16.51
N ALA A 69 -9.62 2.94 -16.73
CA ALA A 69 -10.49 2.26 -15.78
C ALA A 69 -10.00 0.85 -15.46
N TYR A 70 -9.58 0.11 -16.48
CA TYR A 70 -9.04 -1.23 -16.34
C TYR A 70 -7.70 -1.25 -15.61
N GLY A 71 -6.79 -0.32 -15.94
CA GLY A 71 -5.52 -0.15 -15.24
C GLY A 71 -5.70 0.18 -13.75
N ALA A 72 -6.68 1.02 -13.43
CA ALA A 72 -7.06 1.30 -12.04
C ALA A 72 -7.62 0.05 -11.34
N ALA A 73 -8.51 -0.70 -12.00
CA ALA A 73 -9.08 -1.94 -11.46
C ALA A 73 -8.02 -3.01 -11.19
N ALA A 74 -6.99 -3.11 -12.03
CA ALA A 74 -5.85 -4.01 -11.86
C ALA A 74 -5.04 -3.73 -10.58
N VAL A 75 -5.21 -2.57 -9.94
CA VAL A 75 -4.60 -2.24 -8.64
C VAL A 75 -5.62 -2.38 -7.50
N VAL A 76 -6.84 -1.85 -7.70
CA VAL A 76 -7.88 -1.81 -6.65
C VAL A 76 -8.38 -3.21 -6.31
N ILE A 77 -8.63 -4.07 -7.30
CA ILE A 77 -9.19 -5.41 -7.09
C ILE A 77 -8.23 -6.27 -6.24
N PRO A 78 -6.93 -6.40 -6.58
CA PRO A 78 -5.99 -7.15 -5.76
C PRO A 78 -5.79 -6.54 -4.37
N ALA A 79 -5.76 -5.20 -4.25
CA ALA A 79 -5.64 -4.52 -2.96
C ALA A 79 -6.88 -4.75 -2.07
N ALA A 80 -8.09 -4.76 -2.64
CA ALA A 80 -9.33 -5.06 -1.93
C ALA A 80 -9.37 -6.53 -1.47
N PHE A 81 -8.93 -7.46 -2.33
CA PHE A 81 -8.79 -8.87 -1.98
C PHE A 81 -7.85 -9.05 -0.79
N PHE A 82 -6.66 -8.45 -0.84
CA PHE A 82 -5.68 -8.48 0.24
C PHE A 82 -6.24 -7.90 1.54
N ALA A 83 -6.88 -6.72 1.48
CA ALA A 83 -7.48 -6.08 2.64
C ALA A 83 -8.60 -6.92 3.29
N ARG A 84 -9.40 -7.62 2.47
CA ARG A 84 -10.45 -8.53 2.97
C ARG A 84 -9.82 -9.78 3.57
N GLY A 85 -8.82 -10.36 2.90
CA GLY A 85 -8.05 -11.49 3.41
C GLY A 85 -7.47 -11.18 4.79
N LEU A 86 -6.78 -10.05 4.95
CA LEU A 86 -6.17 -9.67 6.23
C LEU A 86 -7.20 -9.60 7.37
N ARG A 87 -8.38 -9.01 7.12
CA ARG A 87 -9.46 -8.94 8.13
C ARG A 87 -9.98 -10.32 8.55
N LEU A 88 -10.11 -11.26 7.61
CA LEU A 88 -10.59 -12.61 7.91
C LEU A 88 -9.58 -13.40 8.75
N HIS A 89 -8.27 -13.20 8.50
CA HIS A 89 -7.22 -13.96 9.19
C HIS A 89 -6.84 -13.40 10.56
N LEU A 90 -7.00 -12.10 10.80
CA LEU A 90 -6.77 -11.48 12.12
C LEU A 90 -7.76 -11.96 13.21
N GLY A 91 -8.92 -12.49 12.83
CA GLY A 91 -9.90 -13.07 13.76
C GLY A 91 -9.65 -14.54 14.16
N ALA A 92 -8.66 -15.20 13.55
CA ALA A 92 -8.52 -16.66 13.62
C ALA A 92 -7.60 -17.19 14.73
N GLY A 93 -7.12 -16.35 15.66
CA GLY A 93 -6.44 -16.76 16.90
C GLY A 93 -5.14 -17.57 16.77
N GLN A 94 -4.58 -17.72 15.56
CA GLN A 94 -3.37 -18.51 15.30
C GLN A 94 -2.23 -17.62 14.80
N GLU A 95 -1.40 -17.17 15.74
CA GLU A 95 -0.28 -16.25 15.49
C GLU A 95 0.82 -16.90 14.63
N ASN A 96 1.10 -18.19 14.83
CA ASN A 96 2.11 -18.94 14.07
C ASN A 96 1.84 -19.04 12.56
N LEU A 97 0.59 -18.86 12.12
CA LEU A 97 0.24 -18.89 10.68
C LEU A 97 0.10 -17.50 10.07
N ALA A 98 0.25 -16.42 10.84
CA ALA A 98 0.04 -15.06 10.36
C ALA A 98 0.99 -14.71 9.19
N MET A 99 2.27 -15.09 9.30
CA MET A 99 3.27 -14.84 8.27
C MET A 99 2.96 -15.59 6.97
N VAL A 100 2.65 -16.88 7.06
CA VAL A 100 2.32 -17.74 5.89
C VAL A 100 1.06 -17.23 5.20
N ARG A 101 0.04 -16.84 5.96
CA ARG A 101 -1.21 -16.26 5.42
C ARG A 101 -0.96 -14.92 4.74
N PHE A 102 -0.11 -14.07 5.32
CA PHE A 102 0.30 -12.81 4.70
C PHE A 102 0.99 -13.05 3.35
N PHE A 103 1.99 -13.93 3.32
CA PHE A 103 2.69 -14.28 2.06
C PHE A 103 1.75 -14.92 1.05
N GLY A 104 0.89 -15.85 1.46
CA GLY A 104 -0.11 -16.45 0.58
C GLY A 104 -1.04 -15.41 -0.04
N LEU A 105 -1.49 -14.43 0.75
CA LEU A 105 -2.29 -13.30 0.25
C LEU A 105 -1.50 -12.39 -0.70
N GLU A 106 -0.22 -12.15 -0.44
CA GLU A 106 0.62 -11.32 -1.30
C GLU A 106 0.88 -12.00 -2.65
N ILE A 107 1.20 -13.30 -2.65
CA ILE A 107 1.34 -14.08 -3.88
C ILE A 107 0.03 -14.11 -4.66
N ALA A 108 -1.11 -14.36 -4.00
CA ALA A 108 -2.42 -14.35 -4.65
C ALA A 108 -2.73 -12.98 -5.30
N LYS A 109 -2.38 -11.88 -4.63
CA LYS A 109 -2.54 -10.52 -5.16
C LYS A 109 -1.66 -10.27 -6.39
N LEU A 110 -0.40 -10.73 -6.39
CA LEU A 110 0.48 -10.62 -7.54
C LEU A 110 -0.05 -11.41 -8.74
N VAL A 111 -0.42 -12.68 -8.53
CA VAL A 111 -1.02 -13.53 -9.56
C VAL A 111 -2.27 -12.88 -10.13
N LEU A 112 -3.15 -12.36 -9.26
CA LEU A 112 -4.37 -11.68 -9.69
C LEU A 112 -4.09 -10.44 -10.53
N THR A 113 -3.07 -9.66 -10.17
CA THR A 113 -2.64 -8.49 -10.96
C THR A 113 -2.17 -8.91 -12.34
N VAL A 114 -1.33 -9.94 -12.44
CA VAL A 114 -0.82 -10.46 -13.72
C VAL A 114 -1.96 -10.97 -14.59
N VAL A 115 -2.87 -11.77 -14.02
CA VAL A 115 -4.04 -12.31 -14.74
C VAL A 115 -4.91 -11.18 -15.28
N LEU A 116 -5.20 -10.15 -14.47
CA LEU A 116 -5.96 -8.99 -14.93
C LEU A 116 -5.25 -8.29 -16.09
N LEU A 117 -3.94 -8.03 -15.98
CA LEU A 117 -3.21 -7.38 -17.07
C LEU A 117 -3.19 -8.19 -18.37
N LEU A 118 -3.07 -9.52 -18.28
CA LEU A 118 -3.15 -10.42 -19.44
C LEU A 118 -4.55 -10.45 -20.07
N LEU A 119 -5.59 -10.27 -19.27
CA LEU A 119 -6.98 -10.18 -19.75
C LEU A 119 -7.32 -8.82 -20.38
N ALA A 120 -6.52 -7.78 -20.14
CA ALA A 120 -6.81 -6.43 -20.61
C ALA A 120 -7.08 -6.32 -22.14
N PRO A 121 -6.28 -6.94 -23.03
CA PRO A 121 -6.52 -6.87 -24.48
C PRO A 121 -7.80 -7.56 -24.93
N LEU A 122 -8.29 -8.53 -24.14
CA LEU A 122 -9.52 -9.27 -24.45
C LEU A 122 -10.76 -8.52 -23.96
N VAL A 123 -10.66 -7.81 -22.84
CA VAL A 123 -11.81 -7.20 -22.16
C VAL A 123 -12.03 -5.74 -22.56
N VAL A 124 -10.98 -5.02 -22.99
CA VAL A 124 -11.04 -3.58 -23.28
C VAL A 124 -11.04 -3.31 -24.79
N PRO A 125 -12.18 -2.92 -25.39
CA PRO A 125 -12.22 -2.54 -26.80
C PRO A 125 -11.39 -1.28 -27.07
N GLY A 126 -10.54 -1.32 -28.09
CA GLY A 126 -9.67 -0.20 -28.43
C GLY A 126 -8.64 0.11 -27.34
N LEU A 127 -8.12 -0.94 -26.69
CA LEU A 127 -7.13 -0.84 -25.62
C LEU A 127 -5.97 0.07 -26.04
N ASN A 128 -5.69 1.07 -25.21
CA ASN A 128 -4.49 1.87 -25.27
C ASN A 128 -3.60 1.53 -24.07
N TRP A 129 -2.47 0.90 -24.36
CA TRP A 129 -1.49 0.48 -23.35
C TRP A 129 -0.99 1.62 -22.45
N LEU A 130 -0.75 2.82 -22.99
CA LEU A 130 -0.30 3.97 -22.19
C LEU A 130 -1.38 4.42 -21.22
N ALA A 131 -2.63 4.47 -21.67
CA ALA A 131 -3.77 4.82 -20.84
C ALA A 131 -3.99 3.78 -19.73
N LEU A 132 -3.80 2.49 -20.02
CA LEU A 132 -3.83 1.43 -19.02
C LEU A 132 -2.72 1.61 -17.98
N VAL A 133 -1.48 1.80 -18.43
CA VAL A 133 -0.32 2.00 -17.53
C VAL A 133 -0.50 3.25 -16.69
N LEU A 134 -1.03 4.34 -17.27
CA LEU A 134 -1.34 5.58 -16.56
C LEU A 134 -2.31 5.33 -15.40
N GLY A 135 -3.42 4.62 -15.67
CA GLY A 135 -4.38 4.24 -14.64
C GLY A 135 -3.74 3.43 -13.52
N LEU A 136 -2.93 2.43 -13.89
CA LEU A 136 -2.22 1.57 -12.94
C LEU A 136 -1.23 2.35 -12.07
N VAL A 137 -0.37 3.17 -12.68
CA VAL A 137 0.69 3.91 -11.97
C VAL A 137 0.10 4.97 -11.04
N VAL A 138 -0.88 5.75 -11.50
CA VAL A 138 -1.50 6.80 -10.69
C VAL A 138 -2.21 6.20 -9.48
N VAL A 139 -3.00 5.13 -9.68
CA VAL A 139 -3.68 4.44 -8.58
C VAL A 139 -2.68 3.77 -7.63
N MET A 140 -1.61 3.16 -8.15
CA MET A 140 -0.53 2.61 -7.32
C MET A 140 0.13 3.69 -6.44
N LYS A 141 0.33 4.90 -6.98
CA LYS A 141 0.98 6.02 -6.27
C LYS A 141 0.11 6.71 -5.23
N THR A 142 -1.16 6.33 -5.08
CA THR A 142 -2.06 6.89 -4.06
C THR A 142 -1.60 6.67 -2.62
N TYR A 143 -0.69 5.73 -2.36
CA TYR A 143 -0.08 5.55 -1.03
C TYR A 143 0.57 6.84 -0.50
N TRP A 144 1.30 7.56 -1.36
CA TRP A 144 1.94 8.83 -1.00
C TRP A 144 0.90 9.92 -0.74
N LEU A 145 -0.15 9.97 -1.56
CA LEU A 145 -1.25 10.92 -1.37
C LEU A 145 -2.01 10.65 -0.06
N ALA A 146 -2.31 9.39 0.24
CA ALA A 146 -3.00 9.01 1.48
C ALA A 146 -2.17 9.37 2.72
N LEU A 147 -0.86 9.09 2.70
CA LEU A 147 0.05 9.47 3.80
C LEU A 147 0.20 10.99 3.93
N TRP A 148 0.33 11.70 2.82
CA TRP A 148 0.48 13.16 2.81
C TRP A 148 -0.79 13.88 3.30
N LEU A 149 -1.98 13.39 2.92
CA LEU A 149 -3.26 13.89 3.41
C LEU A 149 -3.47 13.57 4.91
N LEU A 150 -3.06 12.38 5.37
CA LEU A 150 -3.11 12.02 6.79
C LEU A 150 -2.16 12.87 7.65
N THR A 151 -0.92 13.08 7.19
CA THR A 151 0.07 13.90 7.90
C THR A 151 -0.31 15.39 7.95
N ARG A 152 -1.00 15.90 6.92
CA ARG A 152 -1.58 17.26 6.98
C ARG A 152 -2.73 17.37 7.98
N SER A 153 -3.56 16.35 8.13
CA SER A 153 -4.67 16.37 9.09
C SER A 153 -4.20 16.34 10.54
N ALA A 154 -3.06 15.71 10.83
CA ALA A 154 -2.44 15.69 12.16
C ALA A 154 -1.74 17.02 12.54
N LYS A 155 -1.52 17.94 11.58
CA LYS A 155 -0.97 19.28 11.84
C LYS A 155 -2.04 20.35 12.07
N ILE A 156 -3.31 20.03 11.85
CA ILE A 156 -4.44 20.98 11.93
C ILE A 156 -5.27 20.76 13.21
N LEU A 157 -5.00 19.69 13.96
CA LEU A 157 -5.48 19.43 15.32
C LEU A 157 -4.35 19.72 16.33
#